data_AF-A0A7M3ZIV8-F1
#
_entry.id   AF-A0A7M3ZIV8-F1
#
_cell.length_a   1.000
_cell.length_b   1.000
_cell.length_c   1.000
_cell.angle_alpha   90.00
_cell.angle_beta   90.00
_cell.angle_gamma   90.00
#
_symmetry.space_group_name_H-M   'P 1'
#
loop_
_entity.id
_entity.type
_entity.pdbx_description
1 polymer ?
#
loop_
_entity_poly.entity_id
_entity_poly.type
_entity_poly.pdbx_seq_one_letter_code
_entity_poly.pdbx_strand_id
1 'polypeptide(L)'
;LNNEQKEYIGFKGYWRLPSESEWEYVSKAGTNSRWSFGNKDSELDAHGWHAGNSGATTREVGSKKANPWGFYDMHGLVHEMT
;
A
#
# COMPACT_ATOMS: atom_id res chain seq x y z
N LEU A 1 8.61 3.00 -19.34
CA LEU A 1 9.43 2.49 -18.21
C LEU A 1 9.31 0.96 -18.23
N ASN A 2 10.20 0.08 -18.68
CA ASN A 2 11.52 0.08 -19.32
C ASN A 2 11.55 -1.25 -20.12
N ASN A 3 11.97 -1.26 -21.38
CA ASN A 3 12.14 -2.50 -22.18
C ASN A 3 13.49 -3.20 -21.90
N GLU A 4 14.10 -2.90 -20.75
CA GLU A 4 15.44 -3.36 -20.38
C GLU A 4 15.42 -3.88 -18.95
N GLN A 5 16.17 -4.95 -18.70
CA GLN A 5 16.40 -5.43 -17.34
C GLN A 5 17.23 -4.41 -16.58
N LYS A 6 16.77 -4.06 -15.37
CA LYS A 6 17.48 -3.17 -14.45
C LYS A 6 17.65 -3.83 -13.11
N GLU A 7 18.74 -3.47 -12.44
CA GLU A 7 18.97 -3.85 -11.06
C GLU A 7 18.45 -2.76 -10.14
N TYR A 8 17.50 -3.10 -9.28
CA TYR A 8 17.05 -2.25 -8.18
C TYR A 8 17.15 -3.04 -6.89
N ILE A 9 17.71 -2.43 -5.85
CA ILE A 9 17.83 -3.00 -4.50
C ILE A 9 18.32 -4.47 -4.48
N GLY A 10 19.25 -4.83 -5.38
CA GLY A 10 19.85 -6.17 -5.50
C GLY A 10 19.06 -7.18 -6.35
N PHE A 11 17.91 -6.80 -6.91
CA PHE A 11 17.11 -7.64 -7.79
C PHE A 11 17.23 -7.20 -9.24
N LYS A 12 17.51 -8.15 -10.13
CA LYS A 12 17.57 -7.93 -11.58
C LYS A 12 16.27 -8.37 -12.23
N GLY A 13 15.65 -7.47 -13.00
CA GLY A 13 14.40 -7.78 -13.69
C GLY A 13 13.82 -6.62 -14.48
N TYR A 14 12.63 -6.84 -15.03
CA TYR A 14 11.82 -5.80 -15.63
C TYR A 14 10.92 -5.18 -14.56
N TRP A 15 10.89 -3.85 -14.55
CA TRP A 15 10.17 -3.08 -13.55
C TRP A 15 9.11 -2.23 -14.23
N ARG A 16 7.91 -2.28 -13.69
CA ARG A 16 6.75 -1.50 -14.11
C ARG A 16 5.93 -1.12 -12.89
N LEU A 17 5.04 -0.15 -13.04
CA LEU A 17 3.98 0.07 -12.06
C LEU A 17 3.05 -1.16 -12.02
N PRO A 18 2.48 -1.48 -10.86
CA PRO A 18 1.42 -2.48 -10.78
C PRO A 18 0.20 -1.99 -11.57
N SER A 19 -0.57 -2.90 -12.17
CA SER A 19 -1.91 -2.51 -12.62
C SER A 19 -2.80 -2.20 -11.40
N GLU A 20 -3.92 -1.51 -11.61
CA GLU A 20 -4.92 -1.28 -10.57
C GLU A 20 -5.36 -2.59 -9.89
N SER A 21 -5.54 -3.66 -10.68
CA SER A 21 -5.92 -4.97 -10.19
C SER A 21 -4.83 -5.66 -9.35
N GLU A 22 -3.57 -5.51 -9.73
CA GLU A 22 -2.44 -6.03 -8.94
C GLU A 22 -2.26 -5.25 -7.64
N TRP A 23 -2.42 -3.93 -7.69
CA TRP A 23 -2.37 -3.08 -6.51
C TRP A 23 -3.51 -3.43 -5.53
N GLU A 24 -4.75 -3.59 -6.02
CA GLU A 24 -5.87 -4.02 -5.19
C GLU A 24 -5.66 -5.41 -4.60
N TYR A 25 -5.10 -6.35 -5.37
CA TYR A 25 -4.81 -7.71 -4.90
C TYR A 25 -3.84 -7.70 -3.72
N VAL A 26 -2.76 -6.92 -3.81
CA VAL A 26 -1.82 -6.72 -2.70
C VAL A 26 -2.48 -5.99 -1.55
N SER A 27 -3.29 -4.95 -1.80
CA SER A 27 -4.01 -4.20 -0.76
C SER A 27 -4.91 -5.10 0.07
N LYS A 28 -5.70 -5.97 -0.58
CA LYS A 28 -6.60 -6.94 0.04
C LYS A 28 -5.88 -8.06 0.79
N ALA A 29 -4.70 -8.47 0.34
CA ALA A 29 -3.86 -9.51 0.97
C ALA A 29 -4.67 -10.79 1.37
N GLY A 30 -5.51 -11.26 0.45
CA GLY A 30 -6.33 -12.47 0.64
C GLY A 30 -7.65 -12.26 1.40
N THR A 31 -7.98 -11.03 1.79
CA THR A 31 -9.27 -10.71 2.43
C THR A 31 -10.34 -10.31 1.40
N ASN A 32 -11.60 -10.54 1.76
CA ASN A 32 -12.78 -10.08 1.00
C ASN A 32 -13.59 -9.03 1.78
N SER A 33 -13.02 -8.47 2.86
CA SER A 33 -13.61 -7.40 3.66
C SER A 33 -13.40 -6.04 3.01
N ARG A 34 -14.08 -5.01 3.54
CA ARG A 34 -13.92 -3.63 3.08
C ARG A 34 -12.48 -3.13 3.17
N TRP A 35 -11.82 -3.43 4.28
CA TRP A 35 -10.40 -3.16 4.51
C TRP A 35 -9.65 -4.48 4.67
N SER A 36 -8.33 -4.47 4.50
CA SER A 36 -7.51 -5.68 4.72
C SER A 36 -7.47 -6.15 6.18
N PHE A 37 -7.95 -5.30 7.10
CA PHE A 37 -8.00 -5.56 8.54
C PHE A 37 -9.43 -5.80 9.06
N GLY A 38 -10.47 -5.69 8.21
CA GLY A 38 -11.85 -5.92 8.61
C GLY A 38 -12.85 -4.98 7.95
N ASN A 39 -14.02 -4.82 8.58
CA ASN A 39 -15.13 -4.04 8.03
C ASN A 39 -15.39 -2.73 8.79
N LYS A 40 -14.62 -2.42 9.84
CA LYS A 40 -14.87 -1.27 10.70
C LYS A 40 -13.98 -0.10 10.31
N ASP A 41 -14.59 0.99 9.88
CA ASP A 41 -13.86 2.24 9.57
C ASP A 41 -13.14 2.82 10.80
N SER A 42 -13.63 2.53 12.01
CA SER A 42 -12.99 2.93 13.28
C SER A 42 -11.60 2.34 13.49
N GLU A 43 -11.21 1.31 12.74
CA GLU A 43 -9.89 0.69 12.84
C GLU A 43 -8.87 1.32 11.87
N LEU A 44 -9.31 2.20 10.96
CA LEU A 44 -8.46 2.81 9.93
C LEU A 44 -7.28 3.60 10.52
N ASP A 45 -7.47 4.29 11.65
CA ASP A 45 -6.41 5.06 12.32
C ASP A 45 -5.17 4.21 12.67
N ALA A 46 -5.34 2.90 12.89
CA ALA A 46 -4.24 2.00 13.19
C ALA A 46 -3.51 1.50 11.93
N HIS A 47 -4.12 1.63 10.75
CA HIS A 47 -3.69 1.00 9.50
C HIS A 47 -3.38 1.98 8.36
N GLY A 48 -3.83 3.24 8.45
CA GLY A 48 -3.67 4.20 7.37
C GLY A 48 -3.52 5.65 7.86
N TRP A 49 -2.76 6.42 7.09
CA TRP A 49 -2.71 7.87 7.22
C TRP A 49 -3.77 8.51 6.32
N HIS A 50 -4.65 9.32 6.89
CA HIS A 50 -5.71 10.03 6.17
C HIS A 50 -5.85 11.46 6.70
N ALA A 51 -6.71 12.26 6.08
CA ALA A 51 -6.85 13.69 6.40
C ALA A 51 -7.14 13.99 7.89
N GLY A 52 -7.72 13.04 8.63
CA GLY A 52 -8.06 13.19 10.05
C GLY A 52 -6.87 12.96 11.01
N ASN A 53 -5.82 12.27 10.59
CA ASN A 53 -4.71 11.89 11.46
C ASN A 53 -3.31 12.22 10.89
N SER A 54 -3.21 12.63 9.62
CA SER A 54 -1.94 12.91 8.96
C SER A 54 -1.34 14.27 9.34
N GLY A 55 -2.15 15.20 9.87
CA GLY A 55 -1.70 16.58 10.15
C GLY A 55 -1.36 17.38 8.88
N ALA A 56 -2.08 17.12 7.78
CA ALA A 56 -1.91 17.79 6.49
C ALA A 56 -0.50 17.66 5.87
N THR A 57 0.21 16.58 6.19
CA THR A 57 1.51 16.25 5.62
C THR A 57 1.66 14.74 5.46
N THR A 58 2.64 14.31 4.67
CA THR A 58 3.03 12.89 4.60
C THR A 58 3.73 12.46 5.89
N ARG A 59 3.79 11.14 6.10
CA ARG A 59 4.42 10.51 7.26
C ARG A 59 5.46 9.50 6.80
N GLU A 60 6.27 9.01 7.73
CA GLU A 60 7.22 7.96 7.45
C GLU A 60 6.50 6.68 7.01
N VAL A 61 6.98 6.07 5.92
CA VAL A 61 6.46 4.81 5.39
C VAL A 61 6.57 3.71 6.46
N GLY A 62 5.60 2.79 6.50
CA GLY A 62 5.65 1.66 7.42
C GLY A 62 5.33 2.00 8.89
N SER A 63 4.84 3.21 9.17
CA SER A 63 4.58 3.66 10.56
C SER A 63 3.23 3.21 11.13
N LYS A 64 2.37 2.58 10.33
CA LYS A 64 1.07 2.02 10.72
C LYS A 64 1.08 0.50 10.60
N LYS A 65 0.03 -0.18 11.05
CA LYS A 65 -0.05 -1.64 10.94
C LYS A 65 -0.18 -2.10 9.48
N ALA A 66 0.69 -3.00 9.08
CA ALA A 66 0.62 -3.65 7.77
C ALA A 66 -0.67 -4.47 7.57
N ASN A 67 -0.94 -4.81 6.31
CA ASN A 67 -1.91 -5.81 5.94
C ASN A 67 -1.40 -7.25 6.24
N PRO A 68 -2.24 -8.29 6.07
CA PRO A 68 -1.86 -9.69 6.36
C PRO A 68 -0.62 -10.22 5.63
N TRP A 69 -0.19 -9.61 4.53
CA TRP A 69 1.02 -10.00 3.80
C TRP A 69 2.26 -9.18 4.17
N GLY A 70 2.13 -8.24 5.10
CA GLY A 70 3.24 -7.38 5.55
C GLY A 70 3.47 -6.14 4.70
N PHE A 71 2.53 -5.78 3.80
CA PHE A 71 2.59 -4.51 3.07
C PHE A 71 1.98 -3.38 3.92
N TYR A 72 2.66 -2.24 3.92
CA TYR A 72 2.29 -1.06 4.69
C TYR A 72 1.61 -0.02 3.80
N ASP A 73 0.90 0.92 4.43
CA ASP A 73 0.35 2.13 3.81
C ASP A 73 -0.67 1.91 2.67
N MET A 74 -1.12 0.66 2.44
CA MET A 74 -2.15 0.30 1.44
C MET A 74 -3.52 0.98 1.64
N HIS A 75 -3.75 1.63 2.78
CA HIS A 75 -5.00 2.31 3.14
C HIS A 75 -4.80 3.81 3.46
N GLY A 76 -3.75 4.45 2.93
CA GLY A 76 -3.51 5.88 3.16
C GLY A 76 -2.15 6.38 2.69
N LEU A 77 -1.62 7.39 3.39
CA LEU A 77 -0.34 8.07 3.14
C LEU A 77 -0.33 8.95 1.89
N VAL A 78 -0.38 8.35 0.70
CA VAL A 78 -0.40 9.04 -0.60
C VAL A 78 -1.23 8.24 -1.60
N HIS A 79 -1.66 8.89 -2.69
CA HIS A 79 -2.17 8.16 -3.84
C HIS A 79 -1.01 7.54 -4.61
N GLU A 80 -1.12 6.26 -4.95
CA GLU A 80 -0.10 5.53 -5.70
C GLU A 80 -0.51 5.36 -7.16
N MET A 81 0.39 5.68 -8.09
CA MET A 81 0.12 5.56 -9.51
C MET A 81 0.14 4.08 -9.94
N THR A 82 -0.89 3.67 -10.66
CA THR A 82 -1.02 2.35 -11.31
C THR A 82 -0.98 2.49 -12.83
#